data_AF-A0A2N0MH72-F1
#
_entry.id   AF-A0A2N0MH72-F1
#
_cell.length_a   1.000
_cell.length_b   1.000
_cell.length_c   1.000
_cell.angle_alpha   90.00
_cell.angle_beta   90.00
_cell.angle_gamma   90.00
#
_symmetry.space_group_name_H-M   'P 1'
#
loop_
_entity.id
_entity.type
_entity.pdbx_description
1 polymer ?
#
loop_
_entity_poly.entity_id
_entity_poly.type
_entity_poly.pdbx_seq_one_letter_code
_entity_poly.pdbx_strand_id
1 'polypeptide(L)'
;MPSYEEEKRKNLDAYRKLKDEIRAKYLGQYVAIADGRLVKVSPSFEAADEAVRVFGHRLVFPAGEEPEIGPLRLRFGRIALSLG
;
A
#
# COMPACT_ATOMS: atom_id res chain seq x y z
N MET A 1 -18.74 11.44 4.35
CA MET A 1 -17.51 10.78 3.84
C MET A 1 -16.34 11.39 4.59
N PRO A 2 -15.39 10.59 5.11
CA PRO A 2 -14.18 11.13 5.70
C PRO A 2 -13.43 11.98 4.67
N SER A 3 -12.77 13.04 5.11
CA SER A 3 -11.91 13.83 4.23
C SER A 3 -10.68 13.04 3.80
N TYR A 4 -10.11 13.39 2.65
CA TYR A 4 -8.87 12.78 2.15
C TYR A 4 -7.74 12.83 3.20
N GLU A 5 -7.63 13.93 3.95
CA GLU A 5 -6.60 14.09 4.99
C GLU A 5 -6.82 13.15 6.18
N GLU A 6 -8.08 12.92 6.57
CA GLU A 6 -8.43 11.96 7.62
C GLU A 6 -8.13 10.53 7.20
N GLU A 7 -8.51 10.15 5.97
CA GLU A 7 -8.19 8.83 5.41
C GLU A 7 -6.67 8.63 5.31
N LYS A 8 -5.94 9.65 4.87
CA LYS A 8 -4.47 9.65 4.83
C LYS A 8 -3.89 9.41 6.21
N ARG A 9 -4.32 10.18 7.21
CA ARG A 9 -3.83 10.03 8.59
C ARG A 9 -4.10 8.62 9.14
N LYS A 10 -5.31 8.09 8.92
CA LYS A 10 -5.68 6.72 9.35
C LYS A 10 -4.82 5.66 8.68
N ASN A 11 -4.65 5.72 7.36
CA ASN A 11 -3.86 4.72 6.63
C ASN A 11 -2.39 4.76 7.04
N LEU A 12 -1.83 5.95 7.29
CA LEU A 12 -0.46 6.09 7.75
C LEU A 12 -0.26 5.58 9.18
N ASP A 13 -1.20 5.84 10.08
CA ASP A 13 -1.16 5.28 11.43
C ASP A 13 -1.25 3.75 11.40
N ALA A 14 -2.16 3.20 10.60
CA ALA A 14 -2.27 1.75 10.39
C ALA A 14 -0.99 1.15 9.83
N TYR A 15 -0.38 1.77 8.82
CA TYR A 15 0.91 1.35 8.29
C TYR A 15 1.99 1.35 9.38
N ARG A 16 2.13 2.45 10.14
CA ARG A 16 3.14 2.54 11.21
C ARG A 16 3.00 1.48 12.28
N LYS A 17 1.78 1.11 12.63
CA LYS A 17 1.47 0.03 13.59
C LYS A 17 1.77 -1.36 13.04
N LEU A 18 1.51 -1.57 11.76
CA LEU A 18 1.59 -2.88 11.12
C LEU A 18 2.92 -3.12 10.38
N LYS A 19 3.77 -2.11 10.20
CA LYS A 19 4.96 -2.18 9.30
C LYS A 19 5.88 -3.36 9.62
N ASP A 20 6.12 -3.63 10.89
CA ASP A 20 7.04 -4.67 11.33
C ASP A 20 6.43 -6.06 11.09
N GLU A 21 5.12 -6.21 11.37
CA GLU A 21 4.36 -7.42 11.08
C GLU A 21 4.26 -7.69 9.57
N ILE A 22 3.98 -6.64 8.79
CA ILE A 22 3.86 -6.71 7.33
C ILE A 22 5.19 -7.20 6.73
N ARG A 23 6.29 -6.61 7.16
CA ARG A 23 7.63 -6.99 6.70
C ARG A 23 7.98 -8.43 7.08
N ALA A 24 7.61 -8.87 8.28
CA ALA A 24 7.92 -10.21 8.76
C ALA A 24 7.07 -11.30 8.08
N LYS A 25 5.78 -11.05 7.85
CA LYS A 25 4.82 -12.08 7.40
C LYS A 25 4.56 -12.09 5.90
N TYR A 26 4.67 -10.96 5.24
CA TYR A 26 4.20 -10.80 3.86
C TYR A 26 5.32 -10.47 2.88
N LEU A 27 6.58 -10.65 3.27
CA LEU A 27 7.74 -10.34 2.44
C LEU A 27 7.58 -10.87 1.00
N GLY A 28 7.81 -9.99 0.01
CA GLY A 28 7.67 -10.33 -1.41
C GLY A 28 6.23 -10.28 -1.95
N GLN A 29 5.24 -9.89 -1.14
CA GLN A 29 3.87 -9.65 -1.57
C GLN A 29 3.54 -8.15 -1.56
N TYR A 30 2.48 -7.75 -2.24
CA TYR A 30 1.88 -6.43 -2.15
C TYR A 30 0.83 -6.37 -1.05
N VAL A 31 0.84 -5.26 -0.31
CA VAL A 31 -0.09 -4.97 0.77
C VAL A 31 -0.89 -3.74 0.42
N ALA A 32 -2.20 -3.83 0.59
CA ALA A 32 -3.13 -2.72 0.44
C ALA A 32 -3.69 -2.30 1.81
N ILE A 33 -3.52 -1.02 2.15
CA ILE A 33 -4.09 -0.39 3.36
C ILE A 33 -5.07 0.70 2.92
N ALA A 34 -6.29 0.61 3.43
CA ALA A 34 -7.32 1.62 3.28
C ALA A 34 -8.25 1.64 4.50
N ASP A 35 -8.88 2.78 4.74
CA ASP A 35 -9.74 3.02 5.92
C ASP A 35 -9.06 2.62 7.26
N GLY A 36 -7.75 2.86 7.38
CA GLY A 36 -6.98 2.57 8.58
C GLY A 36 -6.77 1.08 8.88
N ARG A 37 -6.88 0.19 7.89
CA ARG A 37 -6.65 -1.25 8.07
C ARG A 37 -5.96 -1.88 6.87
N LEU A 38 -5.33 -3.03 7.09
CA LEU A 38 -4.86 -3.90 6.03
C LEU A 38 -6.07 -4.58 5.37
N VAL A 39 -6.31 -4.28 4.10
CA VAL A 39 -7.47 -4.75 3.33
C VAL A 39 -7.13 -5.99 2.54
N LYS A 40 -5.94 -6.02 1.93
CA LYS A 40 -5.51 -7.14 1.08
C LYS A 40 -4.00 -7.36 1.18
N VAL A 41 -3.61 -8.63 1.13
CA VAL A 41 -2.25 -9.05 0.79
C VAL A 41 -2.35 -9.93 -0.45
N SER A 42 -1.47 -9.70 -1.41
CA SER A 42 -1.49 -10.40 -2.71
C SER A 42 -0.11 -10.44 -3.33
N PRO A 43 0.29 -11.52 -4.02
CA PRO A 43 1.51 -11.52 -4.83
C PRO A 43 1.43 -10.58 -6.04
N SER A 44 0.22 -10.13 -6.44
CA SER A 44 0.00 -9.19 -7.54
C SER A 44 -0.40 -7.80 -7.04
N PHE A 45 0.28 -6.77 -7.57
CA PHE A 45 -0.06 -5.36 -7.35
C PHE A 45 -1.49 -5.05 -7.79
N GLU A 46 -1.91 -5.51 -8.98
CA GLU A 46 -3.23 -5.21 -9.54
C GLU A 46 -4.34 -5.73 -8.62
N ALA A 47 -4.22 -6.97 -8.13
CA ALA A 47 -5.19 -7.55 -7.21
C ALA A 47 -5.21 -6.84 -5.84
N ALA A 48 -4.10 -6.23 -5.43
CA ALA A 48 -4.03 -5.41 -4.23
C ALA A 48 -4.68 -4.02 -4.45
N ASP A 49 -4.38 -3.33 -5.56
CA ASP A 49 -4.97 -2.02 -5.89
C ASP A 49 -6.47 -2.10 -6.16
N GLU A 50 -6.93 -3.15 -6.86
CA GLU A 50 -8.35 -3.35 -7.15
C GLU A 50 -9.19 -3.41 -5.87
N ALA A 51 -8.69 -4.12 -4.85
CA ALA A 51 -9.37 -4.27 -3.56
C ALA A 51 -9.56 -2.94 -2.80
N VAL A 52 -8.77 -1.91 -3.12
CA VAL A 52 -8.81 -0.60 -2.46
C VAL A 52 -9.16 0.55 -3.42
N ARG A 53 -9.56 0.25 -4.66
CA ARG A 53 -9.78 1.27 -5.70
C ARG A 53 -10.92 2.24 -5.38
N VAL A 54 -11.87 1.80 -4.55
CA VAL A 54 -13.05 2.55 -4.12
C VAL A 54 -12.77 3.59 -3.02
N PHE A 55 -11.59 3.53 -2.38
CA PHE A 55 -11.24 4.45 -1.29
C PHE A 55 -10.58 5.73 -1.84
N GLY A 56 -10.87 6.86 -1.19
CA GLY A 56 -10.33 8.17 -1.60
C GLY A 56 -8.82 8.25 -1.39
N HIS A 57 -8.33 7.78 -0.24
CA HIS A 57 -6.91 7.55 0.01
C HIS A 57 -6.62 6.08 0.30
N ARG A 58 -5.54 5.56 -0.30
CA ARG A 58 -5.08 4.18 -0.17
C ARG A 58 -3.56 4.08 -0.26
N LEU A 59 -2.99 3.05 0.36
CA LEU A 59 -1.59 2.70 0.24
C LEU A 59 -1.49 1.31 -0.37
N VAL A 60 -0.73 1.17 -1.44
CA VAL A 60 -0.41 -0.14 -2.05
C VAL A 60 1.09 -0.19 -2.24
N PHE A 61 1.76 -1.14 -1.60
CA PHE A 61 3.23 -1.21 -1.58
C PHE A 61 3.71 -2.64 -1.38
N PRO A 62 4.92 -2.99 -1.84
CA PRO A 62 5.50 -4.29 -1.56
C PRO A 62 5.91 -4.38 -0.08
N ALA A 63 5.52 -5.46 0.58
CA ALA A 63 5.95 -5.81 1.92
C ALA A 63 7.45 -6.11 1.89
N GLY A 64 8.23 -5.15 2.39
CA GLY A 64 9.69 -5.15 2.30
C GLY A 64 10.25 -3.77 1.96
N GLU A 65 9.43 -2.91 1.33
CA GLU A 65 9.77 -1.53 1.04
C GLU A 65 8.88 -0.57 1.82
N GLU A 66 9.42 0.62 2.11
CA GLU A 66 8.60 1.70 2.68
C GLU A 66 7.77 2.34 1.55
N PRO A 67 6.45 2.52 1.72
CA PRO A 67 5.66 3.28 0.77
C PRO A 67 6.20 4.71 0.68
N GLU A 68 6.26 5.28 -0.53
CA GLU A 68 6.63 6.68 -0.71
C GLU A 68 5.52 7.58 -0.15
N ILE A 69 5.59 7.89 1.15
CA ILE A 69 4.66 8.78 1.86
C ILE A 69 5.08 10.24 1.60
N GLY A 70 5.06 10.66 0.33
CA GLY A 70 5.22 12.05 -0.09
C GLY A 70 3.88 12.69 -0.48
N PRO A 71 3.80 14.03 -0.66
CA PRO A 71 2.69 14.62 -1.40
C PRO A 71 2.68 14.00 -2.81
N LEU A 72 1.66 13.18 -3.10
CA LEU A 72 1.46 12.39 -4.32
C LEU A 72 2.47 12.65 -5.45
N ARG A 73 3.52 11.82 -5.51
CA ARG A 73 4.03 11.35 -6.78
C ARG A 73 3.87 9.84 -6.78
N LEU A 74 2.77 9.38 -7.36
CA LEU A 74 2.66 8.01 -7.85
C LEU A 74 3.81 7.80 -8.84
N ARG A 75 4.95 7.27 -8.39
CA ARG A 75 5.96 6.71 -9.29
C ARG A 75 5.49 5.33 -9.72
N PHE A 76 4.66 5.31 -10.76
CA PHE A 76 4.64 4.17 -11.67
C PHE A 76 6.00 4.14 -12.37
N GLY A 77 6.89 3.22 -11.97
CA GLY A 77 8.13 3.03 -12.72
C GLY A 77 9.26 2.35 -11.97
N ARG A 78 9.18 1.03 -11.85
CA ARG A 78 10.25 0.14 -12.28
C ARG A 78 9.67 -1.25 -12.50
N ILE A 79 9.12 -1.42 -13.69
CA ILE A 79 9.03 -2.73 -14.33
C ILE A 79 10.48 -3.22 -14.43
N ALA A 80 10.85 -4.21 -13.63
CA ALA A 80 12.05 -4.99 -13.86
C ALA A 80 11.78 -5.84 -15.13
N LEU A 81 12.05 -5.25 -16.29
CA LEU A 81 12.25 -6.00 -17.53
C LEU A 81 13.60 -6.73 -17.39
N SER A 82 13.56 -7.93 -16.84
CA SER A 82 14.57 -8.94 -17.13
C SER A 82 14.29 -9.46 -18.54
N LEU A 83 14.91 -8.83 -19.54
CA LEU A 83 15.10 -9.44 -20.86
C LEU A 83 16.33 -10.32 -20.78
N GLY A 84 16.10 -11.64 -20.82
CA GLY A 84 17.09 -12.60 -21.30
C GLY A 84 17.10 -12.67 -22.82
#